data_AF-A0A6J7K661-F1
#
_entry.id   AF-A0A6J7K661-F1
#
_cell.length_a   1.000
_cell.length_b   1.000
_cell.length_c   1.000
_cell.angle_alpha   90.00
_cell.angle_beta   90.00
_cell.angle_gamma   90.00
#
_symmetry.space_group_name_H-M   'P 1'
#
loop_
_entity.id
_entity.type
_entity.pdbx_description
1 polymer ?
#
loop_
_entity_poly.entity_id
_entity_poly.type
_entity_poly.pdbx_seq_one_letter_code
_entity_poly.pdbx_strand_id
1 'polypeptide(L)' 'MSTAGRDGMLMPAEVAAAVIEAVADERFLILPHPVVAEYEVRRASERDNWLRRMRRVHAMIMASAKG' A
#
# COMPACT_ATOMS: atom_id res chain seq x y z
N MET A 1 4.56 -9.57 -8.65
CA MET A 1 3.09 -9.48 -8.70
C MET A 1 2.66 -8.65 -7.49
N SER A 2 2.28 -7.39 -7.70
CA SER A 2 1.88 -6.51 -6.59
C SER A 2 0.59 -7.06 -6.00
N THR A 3 0.60 -7.33 -4.70
CA THR A 3 -0.47 -8.01 -3.97
C THR A 3 -1.75 -7.18 -3.83
N ALA A 4 -1.76 -5.92 -4.31
CA ALA A 4 -2.97 -5.13 -4.51
C ALA A 4 -3.88 -5.65 -5.64
N GLY A 5 -3.38 -6.53 -6.53
CA GLY A 5 -4.18 -7.07 -7.62
C GLY A 5 -5.12 -8.23 -7.25
N ARG A 6 -5.06 -8.75 -6.01
CA ARG A 6 -5.89 -9.90 -5.59
C ARG A 6 -7.07 -9.55 -4.69
N ASP A 7 -7.02 -8.41 -3.99
CA ASP A 7 -8.06 -8.00 -3.03
C ASP A 7 -8.88 -6.78 -3.49
N GLY A 8 -8.83 -6.46 -4.78
CA GLY A 8 -9.58 -5.37 -5.40
C GLY A 8 -8.78 -4.09 -5.46
N MET A 9 -8.39 -3.67 -6.65
CA MET A 9 -7.82 -2.34 -6.83
C MET A 9 -8.92 -1.30 -6.55
N LEU A 10 -8.68 -0.41 -5.58
CA LEU A 10 -9.59 0.70 -5.33
C LEU A 10 -9.55 1.68 -6.51
N MET A 11 -10.72 2.11 -6.92
CA MET A 11 -10.90 3.22 -7.84
C MET A 11 -10.50 4.53 -7.15
N PRO A 12 -10.05 5.54 -7.93
CA PRO A 12 -9.67 6.83 -7.36
C PRO A 12 -10.76 7.49 -6.50
N ALA A 13 -12.04 7.32 -6.89
CA ALA A 13 -13.18 7.84 -6.14
C ALA A 13 -13.34 7.18 -4.77
N GLU A 14 -13.07 5.88 -4.66
CA GLU A 14 -13.13 5.15 -3.37
C GLU A 14 -12.02 5.60 -2.43
N VAL A 15 -10.82 5.84 -2.97
CA VAL A 15 -9.70 6.41 -2.21
C VAL A 15 -10.04 7.83 -1.73
N ALA A 16 -10.63 8.67 -2.60
CA ALA A 16 -11.02 10.03 -2.23
C ALA A 16 -12.08 10.05 -1.12
N ALA A 17 -13.09 9.17 -1.20
CA ALA A 17 -14.11 9.03 -0.17
C ALA A 17 -13.51 8.67 1.19
N ALA A 18 -12.60 7.69 1.23
CA ALA A 18 -11.91 7.29 2.46
C ALA A 18 -11.09 8.43 3.08
N VAL A 19 -10.51 9.32 2.26
CA VAL A 19 -9.77 10.50 2.76
C VAL A 19 -10.71 11.53 3.36
N ILE A 20 -11.83 11.83 2.69
CA ILE A 20 -12.81 12.81 3.21
C ILE A 20 -13.37 12.35 4.55
N GLU A 21 -13.74 11.08 4.67
CA GLU A 21 -14.21 10.47 5.91
C GLU A 21 -13.16 10.60 7.02
N ALA A 22 -11.90 10.24 6.74
CA ALA A 22 -10.84 10.32 7.72
C ALA A 22 -10.52 11.74 8.18
N VAL A 23 -10.63 12.74 7.30
CA VAL A 23 -10.47 14.15 7.68
C VAL A 23 -11.60 14.59 8.62
N ALA A 24 -12.85 14.19 8.34
CA ALA A 24 -13.99 14.48 9.21
C ALA A 24 -13.83 13.83 10.60
N ASP A 25 -13.21 12.65 10.66
CA ASP A 25 -12.91 11.92 11.89
C ASP A 25 -11.58 12.34 12.56
N GLU A 26 -10.87 13.34 12.02
CA GLU A 26 -9.53 13.76 12.47
C GLU A 26 -8.49 12.62 12.54
N ARG A 27 -8.61 11.63 11.65
CA ARG A 27 -7.69 10.49 11.55
C ARG A 27 -6.42 10.88 10.77
N PHE A 28 -5.28 10.79 11.43
CA PHE A 28 -3.98 11.11 10.82
C PHE A 28 -3.51 10.05 9.80
N LEU A 29 -3.58 8.77 10.16
CA LEU A 29 -3.14 7.67 9.29
C LEU A 29 -4.33 7.07 8.55
N ILE A 30 -4.36 7.28 7.23
CA ILE A 30 -5.43 6.81 6.35
C ILE A 30 -4.90 5.61 5.57
N LEU A 31 -5.50 4.44 5.76
CA LEU A 31 -5.18 3.21 5.05
C LEU A 31 -6.43 2.74 4.29
N PRO A 32 -6.69 3.28 3.07
CA PRO A 32 -7.97 3.12 2.37
C PRO A 32 -8.32 1.66 2.05
N HIS A 33 -7.32 0.79 1.92
CA HIS A 33 -7.51 -0.60 1.58
C HIS A 33 -7.15 -1.48 2.80
N PRO A 34 -8.02 -2.44 3.21
CA PRO A 34 -7.83 -3.25 4.42
C PRO A 34 -6.48 -4.00 4.44
N VAL A 35 -6.08 -4.57 3.31
CA VAL A 35 -4.78 -5.25 3.15
C VAL A 35 -3.57 -4.35 3.39
N VAL A 36 -3.67 -3.04 3.14
CA VAL A 36 -2.55 -2.11 3.40
C VAL A 36 -2.33 -1.93 4.90
N ALA A 37 -3.36 -2.11 5.74
CA ALA A 37 -3.18 -2.14 7.19
C ALA A 37 -2.29 -3.31 7.64
N GLU A 38 -2.46 -4.50 7.05
CA GLU A 38 -1.56 -5.63 7.31
C GLU A 38 -0.12 -5.34 6.86
N TYR A 39 0.05 -4.65 5.73
CA TYR A 39 1.38 -4.27 5.26
C TYR A 39 2.04 -3.26 6.17
N GLU A 40 1.28 -2.31 6.71
CA GLU A 40 1.81 -1.34 7.66
C GLU A 40 2.31 -2.02 8.93
N VAL A 41 1.51 -2.95 9.48
CA VAL A 41 1.90 -3.74 10.65
C VAL A 41 3.15 -4.56 10.36
N ARG A 42 3.19 -5.32 9.25
CA ARG A 42 4.36 -6.14 8.88
C ARG A 42 5.61 -5.28 8.61
N ARG A 43 5.45 -4.09 8.02
CA ARG A 43 6.55 -3.14 7.79
C ARG A 43 7.15 -2.65 9.10
N ALA A 44 6.31 -2.42 10.11
CA ALA A 44 6.74 -1.99 11.43
C ALA A 44 7.38 -3.15 12.22
N SER A 45 6.78 -4.34 12.21
CA SER A 45 7.21 -5.48 13.02
C SER A 45 8.39 -6.27 12.43
N GLU A 46 8.54 -6.30 11.11
CA GLU A 46 9.56 -7.11 10.41
C GLU A 46 10.40 -6.28 9.44
N ARG A 47 11.03 -5.21 9.94
CA ARG A 47 11.68 -4.17 9.12
C ARG A 47 12.70 -4.71 8.10
N ASP A 48 13.61 -5.59 8.52
CA ASP A 48 14.67 -6.10 7.65
C ASP A 48 14.13 -7.01 6.54
N ASN A 49 13.15 -7.85 6.86
CA ASN A 49 12.44 -8.69 5.90
C ASN A 49 11.71 -7.81 4.87
N TRP A 50 11.03 -6.77 5.35
CA TRP A 50 10.33 -5.81 4.51
C TRP A 50 11.29 -5.10 3.56
N LEU A 51 12.41 -4.56 4.05
CA LEU A 51 13.44 -3.91 3.22
C LEU A 51 13.98 -4.84 2.12
N ARG A 52 14.29 -6.10 2.47
CA ARG A 52 14.74 -7.10 1.48
C ARG A 52 13.70 -7.33 0.39
N ARG A 53 12.42 -7.46 0.75
CA ARG A 53 11.32 -7.65 -0.22
C ARG A 53 11.13 -6.42 -1.10
N MET A 54 11.11 -5.22 -0.52
CA MET A 54 10.90 -3.97 -1.26
C MET A 54 12.02 -3.67 -2.25
N ARG A 55 13.29 -3.99 -1.93
CA ARG A 55 14.41 -3.88 -2.89
C ARG A 55 14.19 -4.72 -4.14
N ARG A 56 13.66 -5.96 -4.02
CA ARG A 56 13.33 -6.80 -5.18
C ARG A 56 12.17 -6.23 -5.99
N VAL A 57 11.11 -5.78 -5.34
CA VAL A 57 9.95 -5.17 -6.02
C VAL A 57 10.39 -3.93 -6.78
N HIS A 58 11.19 -3.06 -6.17
CA HIS A 58 11.73 -1.87 -6.80
C HIS A 58 12.58 -2.21 -8.03
N ALA A 59 13.50 -3.18 -7.93
CA ALA A 59 14.29 -3.63 -9.09
C ALA A 59 13.42 -4.15 -10.24
N MET A 60 12.35 -4.89 -9.92
CA MET A 60 11.39 -5.38 -10.92
C MET A 60 10.62 -4.23 -11.60
N ILE A 61 10.11 -3.27 -10.83
CA ILE A 61 9.41 -2.09 -11.37
C ILE A 61 10.34 -1.29 -12.29
N MET A 62 11.58 -1.06 -11.86
CA MET A 62 12.57 -0.31 -12.64
C MET A 62 13.00 -1.05 -13.90
N ALA A 63 12.99 -2.39 -13.90
CA ALA A 63 13.22 -3.19 -15.10
C ALA A 63 12.03 -3.10 -16.08
N SER A 64 10.80 -3.15 -15.57
CA SER A 64 9.58 -3.03 -16.39
C SER A 64 9.35 -1.63 -16.97
N ALA A 65 9.89 -0.57 -16.35
CA ALA A 65 9.82 0.79 -16.88
C ALA A 65 10.85 1.11 -17.99
N LYS A 66 11.81 0.20 -18.22
CA LYS A 66 12.87 0.36 -19.23
C LYS A 66 12.60 -0.41 -20.54
N GLY A 67 11.45 -1.08 -20.65
CA GLY A 67 10.96 -1.72 -21.88
C GLY A 67 9.62 -1.13 -22.28
#